data_AF-A0A1M6VW92-F1
#
_entry.id   AF-A0A1M6VW92-F1
#
_cell.length_a   1.000
_cell.length_b   1.000
_cell.length_c   1.000
_cell.angle_alpha   90.00
_cell.angle_beta   90.00
_cell.angle_gamma   90.00
#
_symmetry.space_group_name_H-M   'P 1'
#
loop_
_entity.id
_entity.type
_entity.pdbx_description
1 polymer ?
#
loop_
_entity_poly.entity_id
_entity_poly.type
_entity_poly.pdbx_seq_one_letter_code
_entity_poly.pdbx_strand_id
1 'polypeptide(L)'
;MTPFELSLGHDLDIERQRFDNEWLFKWYNTNIEGRIVDVPSFDGGRITRNGVFQGQAQSIYWQSIGRYLNGKVHETFQKWDQDTRSYPAALRSSSLDGTERLLGQFVASVAGRALETDRALRGRGSPVTDTPIEGSGMHSGANVEIHRLALAHRALLPAVSNDPEAPLWRRFVDSLNIRPGAFGMNIDLKKLFTRQKK
;
A
#
# COMPACT_ATOMS: atom_id res chain seq x y z
N MET A 1 0.18 1.88 -16.07
CA MET A 1 0.19 2.55 -14.75
C MET A 1 -0.88 3.64 -14.80
N THR A 2 -1.80 3.69 -13.85
CA THR A 2 -2.93 4.64 -13.85
C THR A 2 -2.54 5.98 -13.22
N PRO A 3 -3.30 7.08 -13.45
CA PRO A 3 -3.05 8.36 -12.79
C PRO A 3 -3.06 8.25 -11.25
N PHE A 4 -3.94 7.39 -10.72
CA PHE A 4 -3.99 7.11 -9.28
C PHE A 4 -2.69 6.45 -8.78
N GLU A 5 -2.21 5.42 -9.48
CA GLU A 5 -0.97 4.72 -9.10
C GLU A 5 0.26 5.66 -9.13
N LEU A 6 0.30 6.62 -10.06
CA LEU A 6 1.37 7.61 -10.13
C LEU A 6 1.37 8.53 -8.91
N SER A 7 0.19 9.05 -8.54
CA SER A 7 0.04 9.82 -7.30
C SER A 7 0.40 8.98 -6.08
N LEU A 8 -0.12 7.76 -5.99
CA LEU A 8 0.09 6.89 -4.85
C LEU A 8 1.58 6.57 -4.65
N GLY A 9 2.30 6.22 -5.72
CA GLY A 9 3.73 5.93 -5.63
C GLY A 9 4.52 7.11 -5.05
N HIS A 10 4.24 8.32 -5.53
CA HIS A 10 4.87 9.53 -5.01
C HIS A 10 4.51 9.81 -3.55
N ASP A 11 3.23 9.69 -3.19
CA ASP A 11 2.75 9.92 -1.82
C ASP A 11 3.39 8.94 -0.83
N LEU A 12 3.50 7.66 -1.21
CA LEU A 12 4.13 6.62 -0.38
C LEU A 12 5.64 6.84 -0.21
N ASP A 13 6.33 7.35 -1.24
CA ASP A 13 7.75 7.70 -1.14
C ASP A 13 8.00 8.85 -0.16
N ILE A 14 7.16 9.89 -0.21
CA ILE A 14 7.20 11.01 0.75
C ILE A 14 6.91 10.49 2.16
N GLU A 15 5.86 9.70 2.31
CA GLU A 15 5.43 9.19 3.60
C GLU A 15 6.48 8.25 4.21
N ARG A 16 7.22 7.49 3.40
CA ARG A 16 8.37 6.70 3.86
C ARG A 16 9.46 7.60 4.46
N GLN A 17 9.85 8.66 3.74
CA GLN A 17 10.87 9.60 4.24
C GLN A 17 10.41 10.28 5.53
N ARG A 18 9.14 10.67 5.59
CA ARG A 18 8.54 11.24 6.79
C ARG A 18 8.58 10.24 7.95
N PHE A 19 8.21 8.98 7.73
CA PHE A 19 8.25 7.95 8.77
C PHE A 19 9.67 7.76 9.33
N ASP A 20 10.66 7.70 8.44
CA ASP A 20 12.07 7.58 8.83
C ASP A 20 12.53 8.77 9.68
N ASN A 21 12.24 9.99 9.22
CA ASN A 21 12.73 11.22 9.84
C ASN A 21 11.95 11.63 11.10
N GLU A 22 10.64 11.40 11.15
CA GLU A 22 9.78 11.88 12.23
C GLU A 22 9.49 10.82 13.30
N TRP A 23 9.57 9.54 12.95
CA TRP A 23 9.22 8.44 13.85
C TRP A 23 10.43 7.57 14.19
N LEU A 24 11.11 6.97 13.21
CA LEU A 24 12.28 6.11 13.49
C LEU A 24 13.44 6.88 14.11
N PHE A 25 13.72 8.09 13.62
CA PHE A 25 14.77 8.94 14.20
C PHE A 25 14.53 9.25 15.68
N LYS A 26 13.28 9.45 16.09
CA LYS A 26 12.95 9.68 17.50
C LYS A 26 13.24 8.44 18.34
N TRP A 27 12.87 7.26 17.86
CA TRP A 27 13.22 6.00 18.53
C TRP A 27 14.73 5.82 18.67
N TYR A 28 15.52 6.14 17.63
CA TYR A 28 16.98 6.09 17.72
C TYR A 28 17.53 6.90 18.91
N ASN A 29 16.90 8.03 19.23
CA ASN A 29 17.31 8.92 20.33
C ASN A 29 16.95 8.39 21.73
N THR A 30 16.20 7.30 21.89
CA THR A 30 15.83 6.77 23.23
C THR A 30 17.01 6.16 23.99
N ASN A 31 18.07 5.76 23.28
CA ASN A 31 19.27 5.20 23.90
C ASN A 31 20.22 6.26 24.48
N ILE A 32 19.92 7.55 24.29
CA ILE A 32 20.68 8.64 24.89
C ILE A 32 20.20 8.79 26.34
N GLU A 33 21.12 8.62 27.29
CA GLU A 33 20.82 8.70 28.72
C GLU A 33 20.15 10.03 29.09
N GLY A 34 19.07 9.96 29.86
CA GLY A 34 18.31 11.14 30.31
C GLY A 34 17.39 11.76 29.25
N ARG A 35 17.35 11.26 28.00
CA ARG A 35 16.38 11.73 27.00
C ARG A 35 15.04 11.02 27.14
N ILE A 36 13.99 11.85 27.26
CA ILE A 36 12.61 11.41 27.10
C ILE A 36 12.24 11.60 25.64
N VAL A 37 11.80 10.53 24.99
CA VAL A 37 11.28 10.57 23.63
C VAL A 37 9.76 10.50 23.68
N ASP A 38 9.14 11.31 22.83
CA ASP A 38 7.71 11.37 22.67
C ASP A 38 7.33 11.12 21.20
N VAL A 39 6.76 9.95 20.94
CA VAL A 39 6.43 9.45 19.60
C VAL A 39 4.96 9.06 19.50
N PRO A 40 4.33 9.24 18.34
CA PRO A 40 2.99 8.72 18.08
C PRO A 40 2.91 7.20 18.28
N SER A 41 1.85 6.70 18.93
CA SER A 41 1.52 5.26 19.00
C SER A 41 0.66 4.78 17.82
N PHE A 42 0.15 5.72 17.02
CA PHE A 42 -0.75 5.48 15.87
C PHE A 42 -2.11 4.87 16.23
N ASP A 43 -2.53 4.97 17.48
CA ASP A 43 -3.89 4.70 17.99
C ASP A 43 -4.57 5.98 18.52
N GLY A 44 -4.05 7.15 18.17
CA GLY A 44 -4.46 8.46 18.71
C GLY A 44 -3.73 8.86 20.00
N GLY A 45 -2.91 7.99 20.56
CA GLY A 45 -2.08 8.26 21.74
C GLY A 45 -0.65 8.72 21.43
N ARG A 46 0.13 8.80 22.50
CA ARG A 46 1.56 9.10 22.49
C ARG A 46 2.33 8.13 23.39
N ILE A 47 3.54 7.79 22.99
CA ILE A 47 4.46 6.95 23.77
C ILE A 47 5.54 7.88 24.30
N THR A 48 5.53 8.08 25.61
CA THR A 48 6.58 8.80 26.32
C THR A 48 7.51 7.78 26.97
N ARG A 49 8.80 7.80 26.61
CA ARG A 49 9.75 6.80 27.11
C ARG A 49 11.14 7.37 27.37
N ASN A 50 11.77 6.85 28.43
CA ASN A 50 13.18 7.00 28.76
C ASN A 50 13.77 5.61 29.02
N GLY A 51 15.05 5.39 28.67
CA GLY A 51 15.80 4.19 29.04
C GLY A 51 15.93 3.12 27.94
N VAL A 52 16.59 2.02 28.31
CA VAL A 52 17.13 1.00 27.40
C VAL A 52 16.06 0.36 26.51
N PHE A 53 16.35 0.22 25.22
CA PHE A 53 15.49 -0.45 24.25
C PHE A 53 15.55 -1.99 24.39
N GLN A 54 14.67 -2.54 25.23
CA GLN A 54 14.54 -3.99 25.44
C GLN A 54 13.15 -4.37 25.96
N GLY A 55 12.76 -5.63 25.80
CA GLY A 55 11.50 -6.19 26.32
C GLY A 55 10.27 -5.41 25.87
N GLN A 56 9.55 -4.80 26.80
CA GLN A 56 8.34 -4.02 26.54
C GLN A 56 8.56 -2.89 25.52
N ALA A 57 9.73 -2.25 25.50
CA ALA A 57 10.07 -1.21 24.53
C ALA A 57 9.96 -1.69 23.09
N GLN A 58 10.55 -2.86 22.87
CA GLN A 58 10.66 -3.48 21.57
C GLN A 58 9.26 -3.94 21.11
N SER A 59 8.47 -4.48 22.03
CA SER A 59 7.07 -4.82 21.76
C SER A 59 6.25 -3.59 21.34
N ILE A 60 6.31 -2.50 22.11
CA ILE A 60 5.61 -1.23 21.79
C ILE A 60 6.04 -0.67 20.43
N TYR A 61 7.35 -0.72 20.13
CA TYR A 61 7.90 -0.28 18.86
C TYR A 61 7.29 -1.05 17.68
N TRP A 62 7.34 -2.40 17.71
CA TRP A 62 6.82 -3.23 16.62
C TRP A 62 5.29 -3.17 16.51
N GLN A 63 4.57 -3.10 17.62
CA GLN A 63 3.11 -2.91 17.63
C GLN A 63 2.71 -1.59 16.98
N SER A 64 3.45 -0.51 17.27
CA SER A 64 3.15 0.82 16.71
C SER A 64 3.40 0.86 15.20
N ILE A 65 4.45 0.18 14.71
CA ILE A 65 4.69 0.00 13.27
C ILE A 65 3.54 -0.78 12.63
N GLY A 66 3.12 -1.90 13.23
CA GLY A 66 2.00 -2.68 12.71
C GLY A 66 0.71 -1.87 12.59
N ARG A 67 0.40 -1.07 13.62
CA ARG A 67 -0.76 -0.16 13.60
C ARG A 67 -0.65 0.92 12.51
N TYR A 68 0.52 1.54 12.39
CA TYR A 68 0.78 2.53 11.36
C TYR A 68 0.58 1.97 9.94
N LEU A 69 1.19 0.81 9.66
CA LEU A 69 1.11 0.17 8.35
C LEU A 69 -0.33 -0.24 8.03
N ASN A 70 -1.05 -0.86 8.98
CA ASN A 70 -2.47 -1.18 8.78
C ASN A 70 -3.31 0.08 8.53
N GLY A 71 -3.10 1.14 9.31
CA GLY A 71 -3.77 2.42 9.11
C GLY A 71 -3.56 2.97 7.70
N LYS A 72 -2.31 2.94 7.21
CA LYS A 72 -1.96 3.39 5.85
C LYS A 72 -2.58 2.53 4.74
N VAL A 73 -2.66 1.22 4.96
CA VAL A 73 -3.33 0.29 4.05
C VAL A 73 -4.81 0.67 3.92
N HIS A 74 -5.53 0.81 5.04
CA HIS A 74 -6.95 1.21 5.01
C HIS A 74 -7.17 2.59 4.39
N GLU A 75 -6.36 3.59 4.78
CA GLU A 75 -6.42 4.94 4.21
C GLU A 75 -6.25 4.91 2.68
N THR A 76 -5.30 4.12 2.19
CA THR A 76 -5.01 4.00 0.75
C THR A 76 -6.16 3.34 0.00
N PHE A 77 -6.75 2.25 0.51
CA PHE A 77 -7.88 1.60 -0.15
C PHE A 77 -9.14 2.48 -0.13
N GLN A 78 -9.37 3.26 0.92
CA GLN A 78 -10.44 4.25 0.96
C GLN A 78 -10.24 5.34 -0.09
N LYS A 79 -9.02 5.91 -0.18
CA LYS A 79 -8.67 6.90 -1.20
C LYS A 79 -8.81 6.32 -2.61
N TRP A 80 -8.33 5.08 -2.83
CA TRP A 80 -8.48 4.37 -4.10
C TRP A 80 -9.96 4.24 -4.48
N ASP A 81 -10.82 3.82 -3.58
CA ASP A 81 -12.25 3.63 -3.86
C ASP A 81 -12.92 4.95 -4.27
N GLN A 82 -12.58 6.03 -3.58
CA GLN A 82 -13.09 7.38 -3.84
C GLN A 82 -12.59 7.95 -5.17
N ASP A 83 -11.28 7.93 -5.40
CA ASP A 83 -10.62 8.59 -6.53
C ASP A 83 -10.80 7.81 -7.85
N THR A 84 -10.96 6.49 -7.78
CA THR A 84 -11.15 5.64 -8.97
C THR A 84 -12.61 5.36 -9.29
N ARG A 85 -13.57 5.95 -8.55
CA ARG A 85 -15.00 5.66 -8.71
C ARG A 85 -15.54 5.93 -10.12
N SER A 86 -14.97 6.91 -10.81
CA SER A 86 -15.33 7.29 -12.18
C SER A 86 -14.61 6.46 -13.25
N TYR A 87 -13.64 5.62 -12.87
CA TYR A 87 -12.87 4.85 -13.83
C TYR A 87 -13.71 3.73 -14.46
N PRO A 88 -13.46 3.40 -15.74
CA PRO A 88 -13.97 2.17 -16.33
C PRO A 88 -13.55 0.94 -15.52
N ALA A 89 -14.38 -0.09 -15.49
CA ALA A 89 -14.18 -1.27 -14.65
C ALA A 89 -12.82 -1.96 -14.87
N ALA A 90 -12.38 -2.09 -16.13
CA ALA A 90 -11.08 -2.67 -16.45
C ALA A 90 -9.91 -1.81 -15.95
N LEU A 91 -10.01 -0.48 -16.07
CA LEU A 91 -8.99 0.44 -15.58
C LEU A 91 -8.94 0.42 -14.05
N ARG A 92 -10.11 0.32 -13.40
CA ARG A 92 -10.22 0.22 -11.94
C ARG A 92 -9.62 -1.08 -11.43
N SER A 93 -9.88 -2.22 -12.09
CA SER A 93 -9.23 -3.50 -11.77
C SER A 93 -7.72 -3.43 -11.89
N SER A 94 -7.20 -2.90 -13.01
CA SER A 94 -5.76 -2.70 -13.17
C SER A 94 -5.19 -1.78 -12.09
N SER A 95 -5.90 -0.72 -11.73
CA SER A 95 -5.50 0.22 -10.68
C SER A 95 -5.41 -0.43 -9.32
N LEU A 96 -6.28 -1.41 -9.03
CA LEU A 96 -6.28 -2.16 -7.79
C LEU A 96 -5.03 -3.02 -7.67
N ASP A 97 -4.67 -3.73 -8.75
CA ASP A 97 -3.47 -4.57 -8.78
C ASP A 97 -2.18 -3.75 -8.60
N GLY A 98 -2.11 -2.57 -9.22
CA GLY A 98 -0.99 -1.65 -9.02
C GLY A 98 -0.94 -1.09 -7.59
N THR A 99 -2.09 -0.81 -6.99
CA THR A 99 -2.20 -0.36 -5.59
C THR A 99 -1.69 -1.43 -4.61
N GLU A 100 -2.11 -2.68 -4.78
CA GLU A 100 -1.64 -3.84 -4.01
C GLU A 100 -0.11 -3.97 -4.09
N ARG A 101 0.46 -3.87 -5.29
CA ARG A 101 1.91 -3.94 -5.51
C ARG A 101 2.66 -2.78 -4.84
N LEU A 102 2.20 -1.54 -5.01
CA LEU A 102 2.87 -0.36 -4.45
C LEU A 102 2.83 -0.37 -2.91
N LEU A 103 1.70 -0.75 -2.31
CA LEU A 103 1.59 -0.90 -0.86
C LEU A 103 2.51 -2.01 -0.32
N GLY A 104 2.59 -3.16 -1.01
CA GLY A 104 3.50 -4.23 -0.61
C GLY A 104 4.97 -3.78 -0.61
N GLN A 105 5.39 -3.01 -1.62
CA GLN A 105 6.73 -2.43 -1.69
C GLN A 105 6.98 -1.43 -0.55
N PHE A 106 6.01 -0.57 -0.26
CA PHE A 106 6.09 0.38 0.85
C PHE A 106 6.21 -0.32 2.20
N VAL A 107 5.34 -1.31 2.48
CA VAL A 107 5.39 -2.12 3.72
C VAL A 107 6.74 -2.79 3.89
N ALA A 108 7.27 -3.43 2.83
CA ALA A 108 8.58 -4.07 2.88
C ALA A 108 9.71 -3.07 3.17
N SER A 109 9.65 -1.89 2.56
CA SER A 109 10.64 -0.83 2.77
C SER A 109 10.65 -0.33 4.22
N VAL A 110 9.47 -0.02 4.77
CA VAL A 110 9.32 0.42 6.17
C VAL A 110 9.77 -0.69 7.13
N ALA A 111 9.39 -1.94 6.89
CA ALA A 111 9.79 -3.07 7.73
C ALA A 111 11.30 -3.29 7.73
N GLY A 112 11.95 -3.17 6.57
CA GLY A 112 13.41 -3.26 6.45
C GLY A 112 14.12 -2.18 7.27
N ARG A 113 13.69 -0.92 7.13
CA ARG A 113 14.29 0.20 7.87
C ARG A 113 14.02 0.13 9.36
N ALA A 114 12.83 -0.31 9.75
CA ALA A 114 12.48 -0.53 11.14
C ALA A 114 13.34 -1.64 11.79
N LEU A 115 13.64 -2.71 11.04
CA LEU A 115 14.50 -3.79 11.52
C LEU A 115 15.95 -3.33 11.72
N GLU A 116 16.48 -2.53 10.80
CA GLU A 116 17.80 -1.91 10.95
C GLU A 116 17.85 -1.03 12.20
N THR A 117 16.81 -0.22 12.43
CA THR A 117 16.71 0.64 13.61
C THR A 117 16.63 -0.16 14.90
N ASP A 118 15.81 -1.21 14.96
CA ASP A 118 15.74 -2.14 16.09
C ASP A 118 17.10 -2.79 16.40
N ARG A 119 17.83 -3.23 15.36
CA ARG A 119 19.18 -3.80 15.51
C ARG A 119 20.19 -2.79 16.06
N ALA A 120 20.15 -1.57 15.53
CA ALA A 120 21.01 -0.48 16.01
C ALA A 120 20.71 -0.13 17.47
N LEU A 121 19.42 -0.07 17.84
CA LEU A 121 18.98 0.19 19.21
C LEU A 121 19.40 -0.91 20.20
N ARG A 122 19.54 -2.15 19.76
CA ARG A 122 20.05 -3.26 20.59
C ARG A 122 21.58 -3.31 20.67
N GLY A 123 22.30 -2.39 20.04
CA GLY A 123 23.76 -2.40 19.98
C GLY A 123 24.35 -3.56 19.17
N ARG A 124 23.52 -4.29 18.40
CA ARG A 124 23.93 -5.46 17.60
C ARG A 124 24.24 -5.06 16.16
N GLY A 125 25.03 -4.00 15.96
CA GLY A 125 25.57 -3.70 14.63
C GLY A 125 26.13 -4.97 13.96
N SER A 126 25.93 -5.10 12.66
CA SER A 126 26.21 -6.31 11.87
C SER A 126 27.60 -6.94 12.18
N PRO A 127 27.75 -8.28 12.31
CA PRO A 127 26.88 -9.34 11.77
C PRO A 127 26.15 -10.25 12.78
N VAL A 128 25.30 -11.09 12.15
CA VAL A 128 24.16 -11.92 12.59
C VAL A 128 24.55 -13.15 13.42
N THR A 129 24.06 -13.25 14.65
CA THR A 129 23.73 -14.53 15.29
C THR A 129 22.34 -14.42 15.92
N ASP A 130 21.38 -15.07 15.24
CA ASP A 130 19.95 -14.92 15.45
C ASP A 130 19.49 -15.45 16.81
N THR A 131 18.88 -14.56 17.58
CA THR A 131 17.87 -14.94 18.58
C THR A 131 16.50 -14.64 17.95
N PRO A 132 15.50 -15.53 18.10
CA PRO A 132 14.20 -15.37 17.45
C PRO A 132 13.59 -14.00 17.75
N ILE A 133 13.21 -13.30 16.69
CA ILE A 133 12.64 -11.96 16.76
C ILE A 133 11.14 -12.08 17.03
N GLU A 134 10.70 -11.90 18.27
CA GLU A 134 9.27 -11.95 18.63
C GLU A 134 8.40 -10.95 17.85
N GLY A 135 8.95 -9.80 17.42
CA GLY A 135 8.21 -8.73 16.72
C GLY A 135 8.22 -8.79 15.19
N SER A 136 9.02 -9.66 14.56
CA SER A 136 9.18 -9.68 13.11
C SER A 136 7.90 -10.12 12.37
N GLY A 137 6.93 -10.75 13.03
CA GLY A 137 5.65 -11.10 12.40
C GLY A 137 4.74 -9.89 12.12
N MET A 138 4.96 -8.71 12.70
CA MET A 138 3.98 -7.61 12.61
C MET A 138 3.79 -7.04 11.20
N HIS A 139 4.80 -7.09 10.32
CA HIS A 139 4.65 -6.66 8.93
C HIS A 139 3.95 -7.70 8.05
N SER A 140 3.86 -8.97 8.49
CA SER A 140 3.04 -9.96 7.79
C SER A 140 1.55 -9.63 7.90
N GLY A 141 1.12 -9.03 9.02
CA GLY A 141 -0.26 -8.57 9.22
C GLY A 141 -0.70 -7.52 8.19
N ALA A 142 0.15 -6.53 7.91
CA ALA A 142 -0.16 -5.50 6.91
C ALA A 142 -0.23 -6.08 5.49
N ASN A 143 0.67 -7.00 5.12
CA ASN A 143 0.60 -7.67 3.82
C ASN A 143 -0.65 -8.55 3.68
N VAL A 144 -1.05 -9.25 4.74
CA VAL A 144 -2.31 -10.00 4.76
C VAL A 144 -3.50 -9.06 4.58
N GLU A 145 -3.52 -7.91 5.26
CA GLU A 145 -4.61 -6.95 5.14
C GLU A 145 -4.68 -6.30 3.75
N ILE A 146 -3.52 -6.00 3.13
CA ILE A 146 -3.47 -5.54 1.73
C ILE A 146 -4.18 -6.55 0.84
N HIS A 147 -3.82 -7.83 0.94
CA HIS A 147 -4.40 -8.87 0.12
C HIS A 147 -5.90 -9.04 0.39
N ARG A 148 -6.30 -9.00 1.68
CA ARG A 148 -7.70 -9.11 2.09
C ARG A 148 -8.57 -7.99 1.50
N LEU A 149 -8.10 -6.74 1.56
CA LEU A 149 -8.82 -5.60 1.02
C LEU A 149 -8.82 -5.60 -0.51
N ALA A 150 -7.71 -5.97 -1.15
CA ALA A 150 -7.66 -6.13 -2.60
C ALA A 150 -8.68 -7.17 -3.08
N LEU A 151 -8.77 -8.33 -2.42
CA LEU A 151 -9.79 -9.35 -2.73
C LEU A 151 -11.21 -8.83 -2.51
N ALA A 152 -11.48 -8.14 -1.40
CA ALA A 152 -12.79 -7.57 -1.11
C ALA A 152 -13.22 -6.56 -2.18
N HIS A 153 -12.34 -5.63 -2.57
CA HIS A 153 -12.64 -4.67 -3.62
C HIS A 153 -12.78 -5.33 -4.99
N ARG A 154 -11.95 -6.34 -5.31
CA ARG A 154 -12.04 -7.09 -6.57
C ARG A 154 -13.38 -7.82 -6.69
N ALA A 155 -13.91 -8.37 -5.61
CA ALA A 155 -15.23 -9.02 -5.57
C ALA A 155 -16.40 -8.04 -5.81
N LEU A 156 -16.22 -6.75 -5.54
CA LEU A 156 -17.23 -5.71 -5.76
C LEU A 156 -17.18 -5.11 -7.17
N LEU A 157 -16.11 -5.35 -7.94
CA LEU A 157 -16.02 -4.87 -9.31
C LEU A 157 -16.93 -5.68 -10.22
N PRO A 158 -17.66 -5.04 -11.15
CA PRO A 158 -18.46 -5.76 -12.13
C PRO A 158 -17.54 -6.69 -12.93
N ALA A 159 -17.99 -7.92 -13.16
CA ALA A 159 -17.24 -8.90 -13.93
C ALA A 159 -16.92 -8.32 -15.31
N VAL A 160 -15.64 -8.05 -15.56
CA VAL A 160 -15.17 -7.73 -16.91
C VAL A 160 -15.30 -9.04 -17.70
N SER A 161 -16.25 -9.10 -18.65
CA SER A 161 -16.41 -10.26 -19.53
C SER A 161 -15.13 -10.47 -20.33
N ASN A 162 -14.26 -11.35 -19.85
CA ASN A 162 -13.15 -11.89 -20.63
C ASN A 162 -13.70 -13.03 -21.47
N ASP A 163 -14.56 -12.73 -22.44
CA ASP A 163 -14.91 -13.69 -23.47
C ASP A 163 -13.75 -13.74 -24.49
N PRO A 164 -12.96 -14.82 -24.53
CA PRO A 164 -11.79 -14.91 -25.40
C PRO A 164 -12.16 -14.98 -26.88
N GLU A 165 -13.42 -15.29 -27.22
CA GLU A 165 -13.92 -15.34 -28.60
C GLU A 165 -14.51 -14.00 -29.08
N ALA A 166 -14.64 -13.01 -28.19
CA ALA A 166 -15.19 -11.71 -28.55
C ALA A 166 -14.16 -10.87 -29.36
N PRO A 167 -14.57 -10.25 -30.48
CA PRO A 167 -13.69 -9.40 -31.27
C PRO A 167 -13.20 -8.19 -30.44
N LEU A 168 -11.96 -7.76 -30.67
CA LEU A 168 -11.25 -6.74 -29.86
C LEU A 168 -12.06 -5.46 -29.61
N TRP A 169 -12.85 -5.00 -30.59
CA TRP A 169 -13.68 -3.81 -30.44
C TRP A 169 -14.80 -4.00 -29.41
N ARG A 170 -15.34 -5.22 -29.26
CA ARG A 170 -16.40 -5.54 -28.31
C ARG A 170 -15.85 -5.64 -26.89
N ARG A 171 -14.69 -6.28 -26.72
CA ARG A 171 -13.94 -6.30 -25.44
C ARG A 171 -13.56 -4.89 -25.00
N PHE A 172 -13.14 -4.04 -25.93
CA PHE A 172 -12.86 -2.62 -25.68
C PHE A 172 -14.12 -1.86 -25.25
N VAL A 173 -15.25 -1.98 -25.97
CA VAL A 173 -16.53 -1.34 -25.62
C VAL A 173 -17.05 -1.83 -24.26
N ASP A 174 -17.03 -3.13 -24.01
CA ASP A 174 -17.48 -3.72 -22.74
C ASP A 174 -16.60 -3.27 -21.56
N SER A 175 -15.28 -3.14 -21.77
CA SER A 175 -14.35 -2.58 -20.78
C SER A 175 -14.59 -1.12 -20.44
N LEU A 176 -15.22 -0.35 -21.35
CA LEU A 176 -15.55 1.05 -21.15
C LEU A 176 -16.89 1.25 -20.42
N ASN A 177 -17.68 0.18 -20.21
CA ASN A 177 -18.99 0.20 -19.56
C ASN A 177 -19.92 1.33 -20.05
N ILE A 178 -19.86 1.66 -21.34
CA ILE A 178 -20.71 2.67 -21.96
C ILE A 178 -22.08 2.04 -22.19
N ARG A 179 -23.11 2.54 -21.50
CA ARG A 179 -24.51 2.12 -21.73
C ARG A 179 -24.84 2.28 -23.23
N PRO A 180 -25.44 1.28 -23.90
CA PRO A 180 -25.88 1.44 -25.27
C PRO A 180 -26.95 2.55 -25.31
N GLY A 181 -26.59 3.69 -25.91
CA GLY A 181 -27.44 4.88 -26.03
C GLY A 181 -26.85 6.20 -25.51
N ALA A 182 -25.69 6.20 -24.84
CA ALA A 182 -25.13 7.43 -24.26
C ALA A 182 -24.48 8.39 -25.27
N PHE A 183 -24.19 7.93 -26.50
CA PHE A 183 -23.75 8.78 -27.60
C PHE A 183 -24.67 8.53 -28.79
N GLY A 184 -25.55 9.48 -29.10
CA GLY A 184 -26.36 9.53 -30.31
C GLY A 184 -25.53 9.81 -31.56
N MET A 185 -24.41 9.12 -31.74
CA MET A 185 -23.56 9.19 -32.92
C MET A 185 -23.20 7.77 -33.34
N ASN A 186 -23.75 7.38 -34.50
CA ASN A 186 -23.59 6.07 -35.13
C ASN A 186 -22.17 5.93 -35.69
N ILE A 187 -21.16 5.89 -34.81
CA ILE A 187 -19.77 5.61 -35.19
C ILE A 187 -19.67 4.09 -35.33
N ASP A 188 -19.68 3.62 -36.58
CA ASP A 188 -19.50 2.22 -36.91
C ASP A 188 -18.03 1.81 -36.67
N LEU A 189 -17.70 1.52 -35.41
CA LEU A 189 -16.38 1.11 -34.95
C LEU A 189 -15.83 -0.11 -35.70
N LYS A 190 -16.69 -0.93 -36.33
CA LYS A 190 -16.26 -2.04 -37.20
C LYS A 190 -15.45 -1.54 -38.40
N LYS A 191 -15.74 -0.35 -38.92
CA LYS A 191 -15.03 0.25 -40.07
C LYS A 191 -13.66 0.80 -39.72
N LEU A 192 -13.42 1.14 -38.45
CA LEU A 192 -12.11 1.65 -37.99
C LEU A 192 -11.07 0.53 -37.92
N PHE A 193 -11.48 -0.70 -37.63
CA PHE A 193 -10.57 -1.85 -37.47
C PHE A 193 -10.49 -2.77 -38.71
N THR A 194 -11.31 -2.55 -39.73
CA THR A 194 -11.25 -3.33 -40.99
C THR A 194 -10.38 -2.68 -42.08
N ARG A 195 -9.78 -1.52 -41.80
CA ARG A 195 -8.96 -0.77 -42.77
C ARG A 195 -7.46 -1.08 -42.67
N GLN A 196 -7.10 -2.36 -42.57
CA GLN A 196 -5.74 -2.81 -42.88
C GLN A 196 -5.79 -4.21 -43.50
N LYS A 197 -5.96 -4.25 -44.82
CA LYS A 197 -5.35 -5.23 -45.73
C LYS A 197 -5.47 -4.66 -47.14
N LYS A 198 -4.41 -3.99 -47.58
CA LYS A 198 -4.03 -3.89 -48.98
C LYS A 198 -2.57 -4.28 -49.06
#